data_AF-A0A7L4RJV5-F1
#
_entry.id   AF-A0A7L4RJV5-F1
#
_cell.length_a   1.000
_cell.length_b   1.000
_cell.length_c   1.000
_cell.angle_alpha   90.00
_cell.angle_beta   90.00
_cell.angle_gamma   90.00
#
_symmetry.space_group_name_H-M   'P 1'
#
loop_
_entity.id
_entity.type
_entity.pdbx_description
1 polymer ?
#
loop_
_entity_poly.entity_id
_entity_poly.type
_entity_poly.pdbx_seq_one_letter_code
_entity_poly.pdbx_strand_id
1 'polypeptide(L)'
;MKEILKLKGGKEHLEKMAKKARTGFETFVLWLFSKRDMHGYELIRILSEEDGFDRAITAAMIYPLLNDMGRRGLLKHKTIPTGKRVKKVYSITPKGIKNLDEAKKRFRQNNLMGNFLREMLK
;
A
#
# COMPACT_ATOMS: atom_id res chain seq x y z
N MET A 1 -0.07 -18.21 -35.43
CA MET A 1 -0.21 -18.84 -34.08
C MET A 1 0.95 -18.52 -33.12
N LYS A 2 2.24 -18.60 -33.51
CA LYS A 2 3.38 -18.31 -32.61
C LYS A 2 3.42 -16.87 -32.06
N GLU A 3 2.90 -15.90 -32.80
CA GLU A 3 2.88 -14.48 -32.40
C GLU A 3 1.84 -14.17 -31.30
N ILE A 4 0.67 -14.82 -31.36
CA ILE A 4 -0.38 -14.73 -30.32
C ILE A 4 0.08 -15.36 -28.99
N LEU A 5 0.89 -16.42 -29.04
CA LEU A 5 1.49 -17.04 -27.84
C LEU A 5 2.57 -16.15 -27.18
N LYS A 6 3.40 -15.45 -27.97
CA LYS A 6 4.36 -14.45 -27.43
C LYS A 6 3.63 -13.27 -26.76
N LEU A 7 2.52 -12.80 -27.34
CA LEU A 7 1.70 -11.73 -26.77
C LEU A 7 0.97 -12.15 -25.48
N LYS A 8 0.51 -13.40 -25.38
CA LYS A 8 -0.08 -13.94 -24.15
C LYS A 8 0.94 -14.04 -23.00
N GLY A 9 2.15 -14.53 -23.29
CA GLY A 9 3.23 -14.61 -22.29
C GLY A 9 3.69 -13.23 -21.78
N GLY A 10 3.70 -12.22 -22.66
CA GLY A 10 3.99 -10.83 -22.27
C GLY A 10 2.92 -10.21 -21.36
N LYS A 11 1.64 -10.39 -21.69
CA LYS A 11 0.53 -9.86 -20.85
C LYS A 11 0.52 -10.48 -19.46
N GLU A 12 0.66 -11.80 -19.35
CA GLU A 12 0.69 -12.49 -18.05
C GLU A 12 1.88 -12.03 -17.18
N HIS A 13 3.05 -11.82 -17.80
CA HIS A 13 4.23 -11.32 -17.11
C HIS A 13 4.00 -9.90 -16.57
N LEU A 14 3.43 -9.01 -17.38
CA LEU A 14 3.10 -7.63 -16.97
C LEU A 14 2.07 -7.59 -15.84
N GLU A 15 1.02 -8.43 -15.91
CA GLU A 15 0.04 -8.56 -14.83
C GLU A 15 0.67 -9.04 -13.52
N LYS A 16 1.59 -10.02 -13.60
CA LYS A 16 2.37 -10.48 -12.44
C LYS A 16 3.24 -9.38 -11.85
N MET A 17 3.90 -8.57 -12.69
CA MET A 17 4.70 -7.42 -12.24
C MET A 17 3.83 -6.35 -11.58
N ALA A 18 2.72 -5.96 -12.21
CA ALA A 18 1.78 -4.97 -11.68
C ALA A 18 1.17 -5.43 -10.34
N LYS A 19 0.82 -6.72 -10.23
CA LYS A 19 0.33 -7.31 -8.97
C LYS A 19 1.39 -7.26 -7.87
N LYS A 20 2.64 -7.56 -8.18
CA LYS A 20 3.76 -7.45 -7.22
C LYS A 20 3.97 -6.00 -6.78
N ALA A 21 4.00 -5.05 -7.71
CA ALA A 21 4.15 -3.63 -7.41
C ALA A 21 3.01 -3.12 -6.52
N ARG A 22 1.75 -3.47 -6.85
CA ARG A 22 0.58 -3.14 -6.02
C ARG A 22 0.70 -3.73 -4.61
N THR A 23 1.13 -4.98 -4.50
CA THR A 23 1.32 -5.66 -3.20
C THR A 23 2.41 -4.97 -2.36
N GLY A 24 3.52 -4.57 -3.01
CA GLY A 24 4.58 -3.79 -2.37
C GLY A 24 4.07 -2.46 -1.83
N PHE A 25 3.36 -1.70 -2.67
CA PHE A 25 2.78 -0.41 -2.29
C PHE A 25 1.77 -0.53 -1.15
N GLU A 26 0.86 -1.51 -1.20
CA GLU A 26 -0.08 -1.78 -0.10
C GLU A 26 0.66 -2.08 1.21
N THR A 27 1.73 -2.87 1.15
CA THR A 27 2.53 -3.18 2.34
C THR A 27 3.20 -1.93 2.91
N PHE A 28 3.68 -1.03 2.04
CA PHE A 28 4.24 0.25 2.48
C PHE A 28 3.20 1.11 3.20
N VAL A 29 2.02 1.27 2.60
CA VAL A 29 0.91 2.01 3.21
C VAL A 29 0.51 1.40 4.56
N LEU A 30 0.41 0.08 4.64
CA LEU A 30 0.10 -0.61 5.88
C LEU A 30 1.20 -0.42 6.95
N TRP A 31 2.47 -0.39 6.53
CA TRP A 31 3.58 -0.07 7.43
C TRP A 31 3.50 1.35 7.97
N LEU A 32 3.17 2.35 7.15
CA LEU A 32 2.97 3.73 7.61
C LEU A 32 1.88 3.79 8.70
N PHE A 33 0.76 3.10 8.50
CA PHE A 33 -0.30 2.99 9.53
C PHE A 33 0.11 2.19 10.77
N SER A 34 1.12 1.32 10.69
CA SER A 34 1.66 0.63 11.86
C SER A 34 2.43 1.55 12.80
N LYS A 35 2.92 2.69 12.28
CA LYS A 35 3.66 3.68 13.07
C LYS A 35 2.73 4.66 13.78
N ARG A 36 1.60 5.02 13.16
CA ARG A 36 0.61 5.94 13.73
C ARG A 36 -0.70 5.94 12.96
N ASP A 37 -1.76 6.40 13.61
CA ASP A 37 -3.04 6.71 12.99
C ASP A 37 -2.91 7.97 12.11
N MET A 38 -3.58 7.96 10.94
CA MET A 38 -3.48 9.05 9.96
C MET A 38 -4.81 9.30 9.23
N HIS A 39 -4.94 10.53 8.72
CA HIS A 39 -5.96 10.87 7.73
C HIS A 39 -5.51 10.48 6.32
N GLY A 40 -6.47 10.24 5.41
CA GLY A 40 -6.15 9.96 4.00
C GLY A 40 -5.35 11.06 3.31
N TYR A 41 -5.66 12.34 3.59
CA TYR A 41 -4.90 13.47 3.06
C TYR A 41 -3.46 13.52 3.59
N GLU A 42 -3.27 13.18 4.86
CA GLU A 42 -1.94 13.14 5.46
C GLU A 42 -1.08 12.05 4.84
N LEU A 43 -1.66 10.87 4.61
CA LEU A 43 -1.00 9.80 3.87
C LEU A 43 -0.61 10.25 2.45
N ILE A 44 -1.52 10.90 1.72
CA ILE A 44 -1.23 11.43 0.38
C ILE A 44 -0.02 12.37 0.44
N ARG A 45 -0.01 13.31 1.40
CA ARG A 45 1.09 14.27 1.55
C ARG A 45 2.44 13.57 1.78
N ILE A 46 2.49 12.62 2.72
CA ILE A 46 3.71 11.85 3.02
C ILE A 46 4.20 11.12 1.77
N LEU A 47 3.29 10.43 1.07
CA LEU A 47 3.64 9.65 -0.13
C LEU A 47 4.05 10.54 -1.31
N SER A 48 3.55 11.77 -1.39
CA SER A 48 3.95 12.74 -2.43
C SER A 48 5.29 13.42 -2.14
N GLU A 49 5.75 13.39 -0.89
CA GLU A 49 7.03 13.96 -0.44
C GLU A 49 8.18 12.91 -0.44
N GLU A 50 7.84 11.62 -0.59
CA GLU A 50 8.80 10.50 -0.55
C GLU A 50 9.57 10.35 -1.87
N ASP A 51 10.91 10.32 -1.79
CA ASP A 51 11.78 10.11 -2.94
C ASP A 51 11.54 8.71 -3.55
N GLY A 52 11.13 8.66 -4.83
CA GLY A 52 10.90 7.42 -5.57
C GLY A 52 9.43 7.06 -5.81
N PHE A 53 8.49 7.77 -5.18
CA PHE A 53 7.13 7.87 -5.69
C PHE A 53 7.07 9.15 -6.51
N ASP A 54 7.21 9.05 -7.83
CA ASP A 54 6.97 10.19 -8.73
C ASP A 54 5.67 10.90 -8.32
N ARG A 55 5.56 12.22 -8.56
CA ARG A 55 4.43 13.11 -8.17
C ARG A 55 3.01 12.65 -8.61
N ALA A 56 2.87 11.42 -9.10
CA ALA A 56 1.67 10.71 -9.49
C ALA A 56 0.82 10.14 -8.34
N ILE A 57 1.24 10.19 -7.06
CA ILE A 57 0.36 9.73 -5.96
C ILE A 57 -0.81 10.71 -5.80
N THR A 58 -2.02 10.25 -6.13
CA THR A 58 -3.24 11.06 -6.08
C THR A 58 -4.29 10.52 -5.12
N ALA A 59 -5.24 11.37 -4.74
CA ALA A 59 -6.44 10.97 -4.01
C ALA A 59 -7.22 9.84 -4.69
N ALA A 60 -7.28 9.85 -6.04
CA ALA A 60 -7.96 8.83 -6.82
C ALA A 60 -7.32 7.45 -6.69
N MET A 61 -6.03 7.37 -6.33
CA MET A 61 -5.35 6.10 -6.05
C MET A 61 -5.49 5.69 -4.59
N ILE A 62 -5.32 6.64 -3.67
CA ILE A 62 -5.26 6.35 -2.23
C ILE A 62 -6.62 5.97 -1.65
N TYR A 63 -7.69 6.69 -1.98
CA TYR A 63 -8.99 6.41 -1.35
C TYR A 63 -9.56 5.03 -1.71
N PRO A 64 -9.49 4.55 -2.98
CA PRO A 64 -9.85 3.17 -3.30
C PRO A 64 -8.99 2.14 -2.56
N LEU A 65 -7.68 2.36 -2.42
CA LEU A 65 -6.80 1.48 -1.66
C LEU A 65 -7.20 1.41 -0.18
N LEU A 66 -7.40 2.56 0.47
CA LEU A 66 -7.82 2.61 1.88
C LEU A 66 -9.19 1.94 2.10
N ASN A 67 -10.11 2.12 1.15
CA ASN A 67 -11.42 1.46 1.21
C ASN A 67 -11.30 -0.07 1.07
N ASP A 68 -10.47 -0.56 0.14
CA ASP A 68 -10.20 -2.00 -0.02
C ASP A 68 -9.56 -2.59 1.24
N MET A 69 -8.52 -1.95 1.77
CA MET A 69 -7.85 -2.35 3.00
C MET A 69 -8.80 -2.37 4.20
N GLY A 70 -9.72 -1.39 4.27
CA GLY A 70 -10.79 -1.34 5.27
C GLY A 70 -11.78 -2.51 5.14
N ARG A 71 -12.27 -2.78 3.92
CA ARG A 71 -13.16 -3.93 3.65
C ARG A 71 -12.51 -5.27 3.99
N ARG A 72 -11.20 -5.40 3.73
CA ARG A 72 -10.42 -6.58 4.07
C ARG A 72 -10.08 -6.66 5.57
N GLY A 73 -10.42 -5.64 6.35
CA GLY A 73 -10.19 -5.58 7.79
C GLY A 73 -8.74 -5.34 8.19
N LEU A 74 -7.89 -4.86 7.27
CA LEU A 74 -6.50 -4.50 7.56
C LEU A 74 -6.41 -3.15 8.28
N LEU A 75 -7.33 -2.24 7.94
CA LEU A 75 -7.50 -0.95 8.58
C LEU A 75 -8.92 -0.86 9.14
N LYS A 76 -9.08 -0.05 10.18
CA LYS A 76 -10.36 0.47 10.65
C LYS A 76 -10.34 1.98 10.52
N HIS A 77 -11.51 2.62 10.53
CA HIS A 77 -11.56 4.07 10.59
C HIS A 77 -12.58 4.57 11.59
N LYS A 78 -12.27 5.70 12.21
CA LYS A 78 -13.23 6.52 12.96
C LYS A 78 -13.49 7.82 12.22
N THR A 79 -14.66 8.37 12.50
CA THR A 79 -15.18 9.56 11.85
C THR A 79 -15.10 10.71 12.83
N ILE A 80 -14.32 11.75 12.51
CA ILE A 80 -14.12 12.91 13.38
C ILE A 80 -14.82 14.13 12.76
N PRO A 81 -15.77 14.76 13.48
CA PRO A 81 -16.33 16.05 13.08
C PRO A 81 -15.26 17.13 13.09
N THR A 82 -15.17 17.91 12.01
CA THR A 82 -14.28 19.08 11.89
C THR A 82 -15.06 20.21 11.23
N GLY A 83 -15.72 21.02 12.05
CA GLY A 83 -16.65 22.06 11.58
C GLY A 83 -17.77 21.45 10.75
N LYS A 84 -17.95 21.94 9.51
CA LYS A 84 -18.96 21.43 8.56
C LYS A 84 -18.55 20.13 7.85
N ARG A 85 -17.32 19.64 8.06
CA ARG A 85 -16.78 18.47 7.35
C ARG A 85 -16.50 17.33 8.31
N VAL A 86 -16.50 16.14 7.74
CA VAL A 86 -16.25 14.91 8.45
C VAL A 86 -14.96 14.28 7.92
N LYS A 87 -13.98 14.03 8.79
CA LYS A 87 -12.70 13.41 8.43
C LYS A 87 -12.66 11.97 8.90
N LYS A 88 -12.18 11.07 8.03
CA LYS A 88 -11.81 9.70 8.44
C LYS A 88 -10.39 9.70 8.98
N VAL A 89 -10.21 9.14 10.18
CA VAL A 89 -8.91 8.73 10.71
C VAL A 89 -8.83 7.22 10.59
N TYR A 90 -7.81 6.73 9.92
CA TYR A 90 -7.56 5.29 9.76
C TYR A 90 -6.53 4.83 10.79
N SER A 91 -6.75 3.63 11.32
CA SER A 91 -5.88 2.95 12.27
C SER A 91 -5.64 1.52 11.79
N ILE A 92 -4.45 0.99 11.99
CA ILE A 92 -4.17 -0.43 11.73
C ILE A 92 -4.97 -1.33 12.69
N THR A 93 -5.42 -2.49 12.21
CA THR A 93 -6.08 -3.51 13.04
C THR A 93 -5.10 -4.61 13.45
N PRO A 94 -5.42 -5.47 14.42
CA PRO A 94 -4.62 -6.67 14.71
C PRO A 94 -4.41 -7.56 13.48
N LYS A 95 -5.43 -7.69 12.61
CA LYS A 95 -5.32 -8.40 11.33
C LYS A 95 -4.35 -7.72 10.38
N GLY A 96 -4.37 -6.39 10.32
CA GLY A 96 -3.41 -5.58 9.56
C GLY A 96 -1.97 -5.79 10.03
N ILE A 97 -1.73 -5.78 11.33
CA ILE A 97 -0.39 -6.04 11.91
C ILE A 97 0.10 -7.42 11.49
N LYS A 98 -0.71 -8.47 11.67
CA LYS A 98 -0.36 -9.83 11.26
C LYS A 98 -0.03 -9.91 9.76
N ASN A 99 -0.83 -9.25 8.92
CA ASN A 99 -0.59 -9.22 7.47
C ASN A 99 0.73 -8.54 7.10
N LEU A 100 1.06 -7.43 7.78
CA LEU A 100 2.33 -6.72 7.62
C LEU A 100 3.52 -7.61 8.01
N ASP A 101 3.43 -8.34 9.12
CA ASP A 101 4.50 -9.24 9.57
C ASP A 101 4.73 -10.40 8.60
N GLU A 102 3.66 -10.97 8.05
CA GLU A 102 3.75 -11.98 6.99
C GLU A 102 4.38 -11.41 5.71
N ALA A 103 4.03 -10.17 5.33
CA ALA A 103 4.63 -9.50 4.18
C ALA A 103 6.13 -9.25 4.39
N LYS A 104 6.53 -8.78 5.58
CA LYS A 104 7.94 -8.62 5.98
C LYS A 104 8.71 -9.94 5.87
N LYS A 105 8.13 -11.05 6.33
CA LYS A 105 8.74 -12.40 6.20
C LYS A 105 8.95 -12.77 4.72
N ARG A 106 7.93 -12.59 3.88
CA ARG A 106 8.03 -12.86 2.43
C ARG A 106 9.10 -12.02 1.75
N PHE A 107 9.23 -10.74 2.10
CA PHE A 107 10.25 -9.88 1.49
C PHE A 107 11.67 -10.29 1.88
N ARG A 108 11.90 -10.65 3.15
CA ARG A 108 13.19 -11.19 3.61
C ARG A 108 13.59 -12.47 2.87
N GLN A 109 12.63 -13.38 2.65
CA GLN A 109 12.89 -14.66 1.98
C GLN A 109 13.25 -14.51 0.49
N ASN A 110 12.80 -13.45 -0.16
CA ASN A 110 12.95 -13.28 -1.60
C ASN A 110 14.13 -12.35 -2.00
N ASN A 111 15.00 -11.94 -1.07
CA ASN A 111 16.12 -10.99 -1.29
C ASN A 111 15.73 -9.73 -2.11
N LEU A 112 14.48 -9.27 -1.95
CA LEU A 112 13.94 -8.10 -2.64
C LEU A 112 14.48 -6.81 -2.00
N MET A 113 15.69 -6.39 -2.42
CA MET A 113 16.22 -5.01 -2.51
C MET A 113 16.15 -4.13 -1.22
N GLY A 114 17.29 -3.73 -0.63
CA GLY A 114 18.10 -2.59 -1.05
C GLY A 114 18.14 -1.53 0.07
N ASN A 115 17.16 -0.63 0.12
CA ASN A 115 17.07 0.44 1.14
C ASN A 115 15.70 0.49 1.86
N PHE A 116 14.61 0.21 1.15
CA PHE A 116 13.23 0.24 1.67
C PHE A 116 13.01 -0.66 2.90
N LEU A 117 13.54 -1.89 2.88
CA LEU A 117 13.47 -2.80 4.03
C LEU A 117 14.35 -2.36 5.21
N ARG A 118 15.46 -1.64 4.96
CA ARG A 118 16.34 -1.20 6.06
C ARG A 118 15.63 -0.21 6.97
N GLU A 119 14.76 0.63 6.43
CA GLU A 119 13.91 1.51 7.23
C GLU A 119 12.69 0.79 7.82
N MET A 120 12.13 -0.18 7.08
CA MET A 120 10.97 -0.94 7.55
C MET A 120 11.29 -1.95 8.69
N LEU A 121 12.54 -2.41 8.79
CA LEU A 121 13.02 -3.45 9.72
C LEU A 121 13.94 -2.93 10.85
N LYS A 122 14.26 -1.63 10.87
CA LYS A 122 14.68 -0.95 12.10
C LYS A 122 13.48 -0.78 13.02
#